data_AF-A6XGT5-F1
#
_entry.id   AF-A6XGT5-F1
#
_cell.length_a   1.000
_cell.length_b   1.000
_cell.length_c   1.000
_cell.angle_alpha   90.00
_cell.angle_beta   90.00
_cell.angle_gamma   90.00
#
_symmetry.space_group_name_H-M   'P 1'
#
loop_
_entity.id
_entity.type
_entity.pdbx_description
1 polymer ?
#
loop_
_entity_poly.entity_id
_entity_poly.type
_entity_poly.pdbx_seq_one_letter_code
_entity_poly.pdbx_strand_id
1 'polypeptide(L)'
;RNKLVEDIVGHIMFFPLIYPFEPWRIKHNHHHAHTNKLVEDTAWHPIMEEEMENLPGFYKLFLGSPLKLFASIGHWWIWHFNVNRYTEKQRPRVLVSLANVAAFLLIALPLLFKFGGIGAIVKYWLMPWLGYHFWMSTITVIHHTAAHIPFMPAKEWNAAKAQLSGTVHCDYPKWVEFLCFDINVHVPHHVCSKIPWYNLRAANDSLRKNWGEYMT
;
A
#
# COMPACT_ATOMS: atom_id res chain seq x y z
N ARG A 1 -13.53 -7.13 -19.27
CA ARG A 1 -12.57 -7.65 -18.28
C ARG A 1 -13.26 -8.72 -17.44
N ASN A 2 -12.59 -9.83 -17.11
CA ASN A 2 -13.17 -10.97 -16.39
C ASN A 2 -12.81 -10.89 -14.89
N LYS A 3 -13.80 -10.64 -14.04
CA LYS A 3 -13.62 -10.46 -12.59
C LYS A 3 -13.06 -11.71 -11.90
N LEU A 4 -13.46 -12.90 -12.34
CA LEU A 4 -12.99 -14.16 -11.77
C LEU A 4 -11.49 -14.34 -12.02
N VAL A 5 -11.02 -14.00 -13.23
CA VAL A 5 -9.59 -14.06 -13.56
C VAL A 5 -8.80 -13.07 -12.71
N GLU A 6 -9.29 -11.84 -12.56
CA GLU A 6 -8.66 -10.83 -11.68
C GLU A 6 -8.58 -11.32 -10.22
N ASP A 7 -9.65 -11.96 -9.72
CA ASP A 7 -9.68 -12.51 -8.38
C ASP A 7 -8.68 -13.67 -8.21
N ILE A 8 -8.62 -14.61 -9.16
CA ILE A 8 -7.68 -15.74 -9.10
C ILE A 8 -6.23 -15.25 -9.16
N VAL A 9 -5.90 -14.41 -10.14
CA VAL A 9 -4.55 -13.87 -10.32
C VAL A 9 -4.15 -13.05 -9.09
N GLY A 10 -5.06 -12.21 -8.58
CA GLY A 10 -4.82 -11.41 -7.39
C GLY A 10 -4.45 -12.25 -6.17
N HIS A 11 -5.17 -13.34 -5.91
CA HIS A 11 -4.83 -14.24 -4.80
C HIS A 11 -3.47 -14.90 -4.99
N ILE A 12 -3.19 -15.48 -6.16
CA ILE A 12 -1.93 -16.19 -6.43
C ILE A 12 -0.73 -15.25 -6.26
N MET A 13 -0.80 -14.04 -6.84
CA MET A 13 0.30 -13.07 -6.76
C MET A 13 0.54 -12.55 -5.33
N PHE A 14 -0.49 -12.59 -4.48
CA PHE A 14 -0.41 -12.13 -3.09
C PHE A 14 0.06 -13.19 -2.09
N PHE A 15 0.14 -14.47 -2.50
CA PHE A 15 0.54 -15.56 -1.61
C PHE A 15 1.90 -15.35 -0.93
N PRO A 16 3.00 -15.03 -1.66
CA PRO A 16 4.31 -14.87 -1.01
C PRO A 16 4.34 -13.69 -0.02
N LEU A 17 3.45 -12.71 -0.22
CA LEU A 17 3.35 -11.51 0.62
C LEU A 17 2.61 -11.79 1.94
N ILE A 18 1.88 -12.91 2.03
CA ILE A 18 0.95 -13.18 3.13
C ILE A 18 -0.03 -12.01 3.31
N TYR A 19 -0.42 -11.36 2.21
CA TYR A 19 -1.49 -10.39 2.23
C TYR A 19 -2.78 -11.08 1.77
N PRO A 20 -3.85 -11.06 2.57
CA PRO A 20 -5.14 -11.49 2.07
C PRO A 20 -5.61 -10.48 1.02
N PHE A 21 -5.76 -10.95 -0.22
CA PHE A 21 -5.97 -10.11 -1.40
C PHE A 21 -7.21 -9.20 -1.28
N GLU A 22 -8.34 -9.74 -0.80
CA GLU A 22 -9.58 -8.98 -0.67
C GLU A 22 -9.50 -7.86 0.38
N PRO A 23 -9.01 -8.11 1.61
CA PRO A 23 -8.61 -7.07 2.55
C PRO A 23 -7.74 -5.97 1.95
N TRP A 24 -6.69 -6.34 1.20
CA TRP A 24 -5.82 -5.36 0.55
C TRP A 24 -6.57 -4.54 -0.49
N ARG A 25 -7.33 -5.18 -1.37
CA ARG A 25 -8.07 -4.51 -2.43
C ARG A 25 -9.13 -3.55 -1.90
N ILE A 26 -9.92 -3.98 -0.90
CA ILE A 26 -10.95 -3.13 -0.28
C ILE A 26 -10.29 -1.87 0.31
N LYS A 27 -9.22 -2.07 1.07
CA LYS A 27 -8.52 -1.00 1.76
C LYS A 27 -7.82 -0.05 0.78
N HIS A 28 -7.09 -0.61 -0.19
CA HIS A 28 -6.43 0.17 -1.24
C HIS A 28 -7.46 1.01 -2.01
N ASN A 29 -8.59 0.43 -2.42
CA ASN A 29 -9.65 1.19 -3.08
C ASN A 29 -10.22 2.31 -2.18
N HIS A 30 -10.32 2.08 -0.88
CA HIS A 30 -10.77 3.10 0.08
C HIS A 30 -9.76 4.24 0.23
N HIS A 31 -8.45 3.92 0.28
CA HIS A 31 -7.39 4.93 0.23
C HIS A 31 -7.46 5.76 -1.05
N HIS A 32 -7.58 5.12 -2.22
CA HIS A 32 -7.74 5.85 -3.49
C HIS A 32 -8.97 6.75 -3.48
N ALA A 33 -10.10 6.29 -2.91
CA ALA A 33 -11.31 7.11 -2.80
C ALA A 33 -11.17 8.30 -1.82
N HIS A 34 -10.27 8.22 -0.85
CA HIS A 34 -10.14 9.18 0.26
C HIS A 34 -8.71 9.66 0.50
N THR A 35 -7.87 9.67 -0.54
CA THR A 35 -6.44 9.98 -0.41
C THR A 35 -6.25 11.33 0.29
N ASN A 36 -5.39 11.32 1.31
CA ASN A 36 -5.06 12.46 2.17
C ASN A 36 -6.26 13.14 2.86
N LYS A 37 -7.40 12.44 2.98
CA LYS A 37 -8.49 12.88 3.83
C LYS A 37 -8.16 12.51 5.26
N LEU A 38 -8.04 13.50 6.14
CA LEU A 38 -7.77 13.24 7.55
C LEU A 38 -8.82 12.28 8.13
N VAL A 39 -8.35 11.32 8.94
CA VAL A 39 -9.11 10.27 9.64
C VAL A 39 -9.66 9.17 8.73
N GLU A 40 -10.10 9.49 7.52
CA GLU A 40 -10.71 8.54 6.60
C GLU A 40 -9.67 7.76 5.77
N ASP A 41 -8.55 8.40 5.39
CA ASP A 41 -7.49 7.70 4.65
C ASP A 41 -6.90 6.56 5.49
N THR A 42 -6.93 5.36 4.92
CA THR A 42 -6.49 4.14 5.60
C THR A 42 -5.04 3.77 5.33
N ALA A 43 -4.34 4.38 4.37
CA ALA A 43 -2.97 4.00 4.00
C ALA A 43 -1.93 4.59 4.96
N TRP A 44 -1.94 5.91 5.11
CA TRP A 44 -1.10 6.63 6.06
C TRP A 44 -1.88 7.81 6.63
N HIS A 45 -1.73 8.02 7.93
CA HIS A 45 -2.30 9.17 8.62
C HIS A 45 -1.18 9.88 9.38
N PRO A 46 -1.03 11.20 9.24
CA PRO A 46 -0.16 11.97 10.11
C PRO A 46 -0.56 11.75 11.56
N ILE A 47 0.41 11.46 12.41
CA ILE A 47 0.15 11.37 13.86
C ILE A 47 0.06 12.81 14.37
N MET A 48 -1.03 13.13 15.06
CA MET A 48 -1.22 14.47 15.62
C MET A 48 -0.21 14.72 16.75
N GLU A 49 0.14 15.99 17.00
CA GLU A 49 1.13 16.35 18.02
C GLU A 49 0.77 15.79 19.41
N GLU A 50 -0.49 15.92 19.81
CA GLU A 50 -1.01 15.38 21.07
C GLU A 50 -0.89 13.84 21.15
N GLU A 51 -1.13 13.13 20.04
CA GLU A 51 -0.95 11.68 19.98
C GLU A 51 0.53 11.32 20.11
N MET A 52 1.39 12.05 19.39
CA MET A 52 2.84 11.85 19.42
C MET A 52 3.39 12.04 20.83
N GLU A 53 2.97 13.07 21.56
CA GLU A 53 3.41 13.34 22.93
C GLU A 53 3.11 12.17 23.89
N ASN A 54 1.96 11.53 23.72
CA ASN A 54 1.50 10.41 24.55
C ASN A 54 2.10 9.04 24.15
N LEU A 55 2.80 8.95 23.02
CA LEU A 55 3.42 7.69 22.59
C LEU A 55 4.60 7.29 23.51
N PRO A 56 4.74 5.99 23.84
CA PRO A 56 5.93 5.47 24.49
C PRO A 56 7.21 5.80 23.71
N GLY A 57 8.32 6.05 24.42
CA GLY A 57 9.57 6.53 23.83
C GLY A 57 10.13 5.65 22.70
N PHE A 58 9.93 4.33 22.76
CA PHE A 58 10.37 3.42 21.69
C PHE A 58 9.56 3.60 20.39
N TYR A 59 8.26 3.93 20.47
CA TYR A 59 7.47 4.24 19.27
C TYR A 59 7.92 5.56 18.65
N LYS A 60 8.23 6.57 19.48
CA LYS A 60 8.81 7.84 19.02
C LYS A 60 10.13 7.61 18.28
N LEU A 61 11.02 6.78 18.84
CA LEU A 61 12.28 6.42 18.20
C LEU A 61 12.07 5.67 16.88
N PHE A 62 11.14 4.72 16.84
CA PHE A 62 10.80 3.98 15.63
C PHE A 62 10.27 4.92 14.52
N LEU A 63 9.28 5.76 14.84
CA LEU A 63 8.66 6.69 13.90
C LEU A 63 9.56 7.85 13.49
N GLY A 64 10.48 8.26 14.36
CA GLY A 64 11.47 9.31 14.11
C GLY A 64 12.71 8.84 13.34
N SER A 65 12.88 7.54 13.11
CA SER A 65 14.02 6.96 12.41
C SER A 65 13.64 6.36 11.05
N PRO A 66 14.61 6.01 10.19
CA PRO A 66 14.34 5.25 8.95
C PRO A 66 13.63 3.91 9.18
N LEU A 67 13.59 3.38 10.40
CA LEU A 67 12.87 2.15 10.73
C LEU A 67 11.35 2.28 10.49
N LYS A 68 10.81 3.50 10.50
CA LYS A 68 9.41 3.77 10.12
C LYS A 68 9.05 3.25 8.71
N LEU A 69 10.05 3.03 7.85
CA LEU A 69 9.88 2.39 6.54
C LEU A 69 9.49 0.91 6.64
N PHE A 70 9.34 0.35 7.84
CA PHE A 70 8.73 -0.97 8.07
C PHE A 70 7.38 -0.89 8.81
N ALA A 71 6.81 0.31 9.01
CA ALA A 71 5.53 0.49 9.68
C ALA A 71 4.37 -0.25 8.98
N SER A 72 4.52 -0.54 7.67
CA SER A 72 3.58 -1.36 6.91
C SER A 72 3.39 -2.77 7.49
N ILE A 73 4.32 -3.31 8.29
CA ILE A 73 4.18 -4.61 8.97
C ILE A 73 3.09 -4.56 10.04
N GLY A 74 3.14 -3.56 10.93
CA GLY A 74 2.11 -3.37 11.96
C GLY A 74 0.75 -3.07 11.32
N HIS A 75 0.78 -2.22 10.30
CA HIS A 75 -0.40 -1.88 9.50
C HIS A 75 -1.03 -3.11 8.81
N TRP A 76 -0.21 -3.95 8.20
CA TRP A 76 -0.60 -5.23 7.59
C TRP A 76 -1.36 -6.11 8.57
N TRP A 77 -0.79 -6.31 9.75
CA TRP A 77 -1.38 -7.11 10.81
C TRP A 77 -2.74 -6.55 11.28
N ILE A 78 -2.76 -5.26 11.63
CA ILE A 78 -3.92 -4.60 12.25
C ILE A 78 -5.12 -4.51 11.29
N TRP A 79 -4.85 -4.27 10.01
CA TRP A 79 -5.90 -3.99 9.04
C TRP A 79 -6.36 -5.23 8.28
N HIS A 80 -5.46 -6.13 7.89
CA HIS A 80 -5.79 -7.13 6.87
C HIS A 80 -6.30 -8.45 7.44
N PHE A 81 -6.06 -8.75 8.73
CA PHE A 81 -6.49 -9.98 9.37
C PHE A 81 -7.68 -9.81 10.33
N ASN A 82 -8.07 -8.57 10.62
CA ASN A 82 -9.20 -8.31 11.51
C ASN A 82 -10.52 -8.25 10.72
N VAL A 83 -11.27 -9.35 10.73
CA VAL A 83 -12.56 -9.49 10.02
C VAL A 83 -13.60 -8.46 10.48
N ASN A 84 -13.51 -7.96 11.72
CA ASN A 84 -14.46 -6.98 12.26
C ASN A 84 -14.33 -5.60 11.61
N ARG A 85 -13.23 -5.33 10.88
CA ARG A 85 -13.07 -4.09 10.10
C ARG A 85 -13.84 -4.10 8.78
N TYR A 86 -14.48 -5.21 8.42
CA TYR A 86 -15.19 -5.37 7.16
C TYR A 86 -16.69 -5.51 7.35
N THR A 87 -17.44 -4.89 6.44
CA THR A 87 -18.90 -4.97 6.39
C THR A 87 -19.36 -6.41 6.14
N GLU A 88 -20.59 -6.74 6.55
CA GLU A 88 -21.16 -8.07 6.36
C GLU A 88 -21.12 -8.55 4.89
N LYS A 89 -21.32 -7.63 3.95
CA LYS A 89 -21.25 -7.91 2.50
C LYS A 89 -19.82 -8.24 2.02
N GLN A 90 -18.79 -7.73 2.69
CA GLN A 90 -17.39 -7.96 2.33
C GLN A 90 -16.82 -9.22 3.00
N ARG A 91 -17.32 -9.58 4.18
CA ARG A 91 -16.79 -10.70 5.00
C ARG A 91 -16.62 -12.02 4.25
N PRO A 92 -17.56 -12.50 3.41
CA PRO A 92 -17.38 -13.78 2.71
C PRO A 92 -16.11 -13.80 1.85
N ARG A 93 -15.85 -12.72 1.10
CA ARG A 93 -14.65 -12.60 0.25
C ARG A 93 -13.38 -12.48 1.09
N VAL A 94 -13.44 -11.74 2.19
CA VAL A 94 -12.33 -11.61 3.14
C VAL A 94 -11.95 -12.96 3.73
N LEU A 95 -12.94 -13.76 4.16
CA LEU A 95 -12.70 -15.10 4.70
C LEU A 95 -12.06 -16.04 3.68
N VAL A 96 -12.48 -15.98 2.40
CA VAL A 96 -11.82 -16.73 1.31
C VAL A 96 -10.36 -16.31 1.16
N SER A 97 -10.05 -15.01 1.15
CA SER A 97 -8.65 -14.56 1.10
C SER A 97 -7.82 -15.02 2.30
N LEU A 98 -8.38 -14.98 3.50
CA LEU A 98 -7.70 -15.44 4.71
C LEU A 98 -7.44 -16.96 4.66
N ALA A 99 -8.42 -17.74 4.21
CA ALA A 99 -8.27 -19.17 4.00
C ALA A 99 -7.18 -19.48 2.96
N ASN A 100 -7.12 -18.73 1.86
CA ASN A 100 -6.08 -18.88 0.84
C ASN A 100 -4.67 -18.57 1.38
N VAL A 101 -4.53 -17.52 2.20
CA VAL A 101 -3.27 -17.21 2.89
C VAL A 101 -2.88 -18.32 3.86
N ALA A 102 -3.83 -18.84 4.66
CA ALA A 102 -3.57 -19.94 5.57
C ALA A 102 -3.15 -21.22 4.82
N ALA A 103 -3.83 -21.55 3.72
CA ALA A 103 -3.46 -22.68 2.87
C ALA A 103 -2.05 -22.52 2.28
N PHE A 104 -1.71 -21.33 1.78
CA PHE A 104 -0.35 -21.07 1.30
C PHE A 104 0.68 -21.25 2.41
N LEU A 105 0.44 -20.70 3.61
CA LEU A 105 1.34 -20.83 4.75
C LEU A 105 1.58 -22.27 5.16
N LEU A 106 0.50 -23.06 5.24
CA LEU A 106 0.54 -24.47 5.65
C LEU A 106 1.22 -25.39 4.61
N ILE A 107 1.40 -24.92 3.37
CA ILE A 107 2.04 -25.68 2.31
C ILE A 107 3.47 -25.15 2.05
N ALA A 108 3.60 -23.86 1.75
CA ALA A 108 4.84 -23.28 1.26
C ALA A 108 5.94 -23.22 2.32
N LEU A 109 5.63 -22.78 3.56
CA LEU A 109 6.65 -22.68 4.60
C LEU A 109 7.18 -24.06 5.05
N PRO A 110 6.34 -25.09 5.26
CA PRO A 110 6.84 -26.43 5.55
C PRO A 110 7.66 -27.04 4.41
N LEU A 111 7.29 -26.79 3.15
CA LEU A 111 8.08 -27.26 2.00
C LEU A 111 9.44 -26.54 1.93
N LEU A 112 9.48 -25.22 2.11
CA LEU A 112 10.73 -24.46 2.18
C LEU A 112 11.63 -24.97 3.32
N PHE A 113 11.04 -25.22 4.49
CA PHE A 113 11.75 -25.80 5.63
C PHE A 113 12.29 -27.19 5.32
N LYS A 114 11.47 -28.07 4.74
CA LYS A 114 11.85 -29.45 4.42
C LYS A 114 13.04 -29.52 3.47
N PHE A 115 13.09 -28.64 2.46
CA PHE A 115 14.10 -28.69 1.41
C PHE A 115 15.33 -27.81 1.67
N GLY A 116 15.27 -26.83 2.57
CA GLY A 116 16.41 -25.94 2.83
C GLY A 116 16.50 -25.37 4.25
N GLY A 117 15.73 -25.92 5.19
CA GLY A 117 15.74 -25.55 6.59
C GLY A 117 15.31 -24.09 6.83
N ILE A 118 15.71 -23.57 8.00
CA ILE A 118 15.44 -22.19 8.40
C ILE A 118 16.11 -21.20 7.43
N GLY A 119 17.30 -21.53 6.92
CA GLY A 119 18.02 -20.68 5.96
C GLY A 119 17.21 -20.40 4.69
N ALA A 120 16.48 -21.39 4.17
CA ALA A 120 15.60 -21.19 3.03
C ALA A 120 14.40 -20.29 3.34
N ILE A 121 13.77 -20.44 4.51
CA ILE A 121 12.68 -19.54 4.95
C ILE A 121 13.18 -18.10 5.02
N VAL A 122 14.33 -17.88 5.65
CA VAL A 122 14.90 -16.54 5.79
C VAL A 122 15.23 -15.95 4.43
N LYS A 123 16.00 -16.68 3.62
CA LYS A 123 16.52 -16.17 2.35
C LYS A 123 15.45 -15.99 1.26
N TYR A 124 14.54 -16.95 1.14
CA TYR A 124 13.61 -17.00 0.00
C TYR A 124 12.19 -16.53 0.33
N TRP A 125 11.85 -16.34 1.61
CA TRP A 125 10.56 -15.78 2.00
C TRP A 125 10.71 -14.50 2.83
N LEU A 126 11.38 -14.56 4.00
CA LEU A 126 11.43 -13.41 4.92
C LEU A 126 12.14 -12.20 4.33
N MET A 127 13.30 -12.37 3.68
CA MET A 127 14.06 -11.25 3.12
C MET A 127 13.31 -10.56 1.97
N PRO A 128 12.75 -11.27 0.96
CA PRO A 128 11.87 -10.65 -0.03
C PRO A 128 10.64 -9.97 0.58
N TRP A 129 10.03 -10.59 1.59
CA TRP A 129 8.87 -10.03 2.30
C TRP A 129 9.20 -8.71 3.02
N LEU A 130 10.35 -8.64 3.69
CA LEU A 130 10.87 -7.39 4.27
C LEU A 130 11.16 -6.34 3.20
N GLY A 131 11.72 -6.74 2.06
CA GLY A 131 11.94 -5.86 0.92
C GLY A 131 10.64 -5.25 0.38
N TYR A 132 9.58 -6.06 0.29
CA TYR A 132 8.25 -5.57 -0.08
C TYR A 132 7.71 -4.56 0.95
N HIS A 133 7.80 -4.87 2.25
CA HIS A 133 7.33 -3.97 3.31
C HIS A 133 8.07 -2.64 3.32
N PHE A 134 9.39 -2.68 3.11
CA PHE A 134 10.23 -1.49 2.93
C PHE A 134 9.71 -0.63 1.78
N TRP A 135 9.53 -1.20 0.58
CA TRP A 135 9.06 -0.45 -0.58
C TRP A 135 7.64 0.07 -0.43
N MET A 136 6.71 -0.74 0.10
CA MET A 136 5.34 -0.32 0.36
C MET A 136 5.28 0.90 1.27
N SER A 137 6.00 0.87 2.40
CA SER A 137 6.05 2.02 3.31
C SER A 137 6.79 3.20 2.70
N THR A 138 7.87 2.97 1.95
CA THR A 138 8.64 4.03 1.29
C THR A 138 7.77 4.78 0.29
N ILE A 139 7.03 4.07 -0.57
CA ILE A 139 6.09 4.64 -1.53
C ILE A 139 5.02 5.45 -0.79
N THR A 140 4.35 4.85 0.19
CA THR A 140 3.27 5.53 0.91
C THR A 140 3.78 6.78 1.63
N VAL A 141 4.89 6.70 2.37
CA VAL A 141 5.42 7.85 3.11
C VAL A 141 5.95 8.91 2.16
N ILE A 142 6.87 8.57 1.26
CA ILE A 142 7.53 9.58 0.42
C ILE A 142 6.54 10.23 -0.55
N HIS A 143 5.65 9.46 -1.17
CA HIS A 143 4.75 10.01 -2.19
C HIS A 143 3.58 10.78 -1.60
N HIS A 144 3.13 10.47 -0.38
CA HIS A 144 1.96 11.13 0.24
C HIS A 144 2.31 12.17 1.31
N THR A 145 3.56 12.22 1.80
CA THR A 145 3.92 13.09 2.94
C THR A 145 5.03 14.08 2.59
N ALA A 146 5.21 14.45 1.32
CA ALA A 146 6.05 15.59 0.98
C ALA A 146 5.50 16.86 1.66
N ALA A 147 6.37 17.76 2.11
CA ALA A 147 6.00 18.87 2.99
C ALA A 147 4.89 19.80 2.44
N HIS A 148 4.76 19.87 1.12
CA HIS A 148 3.75 20.68 0.44
C HIS A 148 2.46 19.91 0.10
N ILE A 149 2.37 18.62 0.45
CA ILE A 149 1.21 17.76 0.23
C ILE A 149 0.31 17.82 1.47
N PRO A 150 -0.87 18.46 1.38
CA PRO A 150 -1.72 18.65 2.54
C PRO A 150 -2.56 17.40 2.82
N PHE A 151 -2.70 17.07 4.09
CA PHE A 151 -3.83 16.28 4.58
C PHE A 151 -4.97 17.22 4.96
N MET A 152 -6.15 17.00 4.38
CA MET A 152 -7.28 17.92 4.51
C MET A 152 -8.36 17.36 5.44
N PRO A 153 -8.94 18.19 6.34
CA PRO A 153 -10.14 17.83 7.08
C PRO A 153 -11.30 17.50 6.14
N ALA A 154 -12.21 16.62 6.57
CA ALA A 154 -13.31 16.16 5.73
C ALA A 154 -14.20 17.28 5.15
N LYS A 155 -14.32 18.42 5.83
CA LYS A 155 -15.10 19.59 5.37
C LYS A 155 -14.45 20.36 4.22
N GLU A 156 -13.13 20.33 4.13
CA GLU A 156 -12.32 21.04 3.14
C GLU A 156 -11.81 20.12 2.02
N TRP A 157 -11.92 18.80 2.24
CA TRP A 157 -11.46 17.80 1.31
C TRP A 157 -12.33 17.75 0.05
N ASN A 158 -11.67 17.84 -1.10
CA ASN A 158 -12.29 17.66 -2.42
C ASN A 158 -11.64 16.48 -3.13
N ALA A 159 -12.45 15.52 -3.56
CA ALA A 159 -11.98 14.29 -4.19
C ALA A 159 -11.08 14.55 -5.40
N ALA A 160 -11.54 15.39 -6.35
CA ALA A 160 -10.81 15.64 -7.59
C ALA A 160 -9.46 16.34 -7.33
N LYS A 161 -9.46 17.35 -6.45
CA LYS A 161 -8.23 18.04 -6.05
C LYS A 161 -7.26 17.07 -5.37
N ALA A 162 -7.75 16.25 -4.44
CA ALA A 162 -6.92 15.27 -3.74
C ALA A 162 -6.29 14.23 -4.67
N GLN A 163 -6.98 13.78 -5.73
CA GLN A 163 -6.37 12.87 -6.70
C GLN A 163 -5.25 13.51 -7.53
N LEU A 164 -5.34 14.82 -7.82
CA LEU A 164 -4.37 15.53 -8.64
C LEU A 164 -3.17 16.07 -7.86
N SER A 165 -3.40 16.47 -6.60
CA SER A 165 -2.41 17.18 -5.77
C SER A 165 -2.10 16.47 -4.44
N GLY A 166 -2.62 15.25 -4.23
CA GLY A 166 -2.44 14.50 -2.99
C GLY A 166 -1.19 13.63 -2.99
N THR A 167 -0.45 13.59 -4.09
CA THR A 167 0.78 12.80 -4.20
C THR A 167 1.82 13.46 -5.07
N VAL A 168 3.08 13.16 -4.81
CA VAL A 168 4.21 13.65 -5.62
C VAL A 168 4.75 12.58 -6.56
N HIS A 169 5.27 13.04 -7.69
CA HIS A 169 6.19 12.26 -8.50
C HIS A 169 7.59 12.25 -7.86
N CYS A 170 8.28 11.11 -7.86
CA CYS A 170 9.66 11.03 -7.41
C CYS A 170 10.54 10.43 -8.51
N ASP A 171 11.65 11.08 -8.86
CA ASP A 171 12.61 10.50 -9.79
C ASP A 171 13.50 9.46 -9.09
N TYR A 172 13.54 8.24 -9.61
CA TYR A 172 14.42 7.19 -9.15
C TYR A 172 15.42 6.78 -10.23
N PRO A 173 16.54 6.13 -9.87
CA PRO A 173 17.37 5.45 -10.86
C PRO A 173 16.53 4.48 -11.70
N LYS A 174 16.75 4.43 -13.02
CA LYS A 174 15.92 3.65 -13.97
C LYS A 174 15.70 2.19 -13.57
N TRP A 175 16.71 1.56 -12.96
CA TRP A 175 16.59 0.18 -12.51
C TRP A 175 15.64 0.02 -11.30
N VAL A 176 15.54 1.03 -10.43
CA VAL A 176 14.55 1.07 -9.34
C VAL A 176 13.15 1.28 -9.90
N GLU A 177 13.00 2.22 -10.84
CA GLU A 177 11.72 2.47 -11.51
C GLU A 177 11.19 1.18 -12.17
N PHE A 178 12.06 0.43 -12.84
CA PHE A 178 11.71 -0.87 -13.40
C PHE A 178 11.25 -1.89 -12.34
N LEU A 179 11.99 -2.03 -11.24
CA LEU A 179 11.63 -2.97 -10.16
C LEU A 179 10.32 -2.58 -9.45
N CYS A 180 10.04 -1.29 -9.35
CA CYS A 180 8.84 -0.75 -8.72
C CYS A 180 7.70 -0.50 -9.74
N PHE A 181 7.84 -0.99 -10.97
CA PHE A 181 6.84 -0.84 -12.03
C PHE A 181 6.37 0.62 -12.21
N ASP A 182 7.30 1.56 -12.36
CA ASP A 182 7.04 2.99 -12.58
C ASP A 182 6.06 3.64 -11.58
N ILE A 183 5.82 3.02 -10.41
CA ILE A 183 4.89 3.54 -9.39
C ILE A 183 5.29 4.92 -8.87
N ASN A 184 6.54 5.30 -9.09
CA ASN A 184 7.05 6.63 -8.80
C ASN A 184 6.30 7.73 -9.57
N VAL A 185 5.70 7.39 -10.73
CA VAL A 185 4.72 8.21 -11.45
C VAL A 185 3.33 8.04 -10.81
N HIS A 186 3.19 8.57 -9.59
CA HIS A 186 2.10 8.16 -8.68
C HIS A 186 0.76 8.87 -8.91
N VAL A 187 0.75 10.13 -9.35
CA VAL A 187 -0.48 10.90 -9.59
C VAL A 187 -1.49 10.18 -10.50
N PRO A 188 -1.11 9.66 -11.70
CA PRO A 188 -2.07 8.94 -12.54
C PRO A 188 -2.59 7.65 -11.91
N HIS A 189 -1.82 6.99 -11.03
CA HIS A 189 -2.30 5.83 -10.27
C HIS A 189 -3.42 6.20 -9.30
N HIS A 190 -3.36 7.38 -8.69
CA HIS A 190 -4.45 7.92 -7.86
C HIS A 190 -5.67 8.31 -8.68
N VAL A 191 -5.46 9.10 -9.73
CA VAL A 191 -6.55 9.51 -10.63
C VAL A 191 -7.27 8.29 -11.21
N CYS A 192 -6.55 7.23 -11.58
CA CYS A 192 -7.14 5.97 -12.03
C CYS A 192 -6.21 4.78 -11.81
N SER A 193 -6.39 4.06 -10.70
CA SER A 193 -5.61 2.86 -10.33
C SER A 193 -5.78 1.65 -11.26
N LYS A 194 -6.60 1.77 -12.32
CA LYS A 194 -6.76 0.76 -13.37
C LYS A 194 -5.80 0.97 -14.55
N ILE A 195 -5.09 2.09 -14.60
CA ILE A 195 -4.05 2.36 -15.59
C ILE A 195 -2.91 1.36 -15.33
N PRO A 196 -2.52 0.55 -16.32
CA PRO A 196 -1.39 -0.35 -16.14
C PRO A 196 -0.09 0.45 -16.04
N TRP A 197 0.86 -0.07 -15.27
CA TRP A 197 2.09 0.64 -14.94
C TRP A 197 2.88 1.17 -16.15
N TYR A 198 2.92 0.40 -17.23
CA TYR A 198 3.61 0.77 -18.48
C TYR A 198 2.98 1.97 -19.22
N ASN A 199 1.80 2.42 -18.78
CA ASN A 199 1.12 3.61 -19.30
C ASN A 199 1.15 4.80 -18.33
N LEU A 200 1.74 4.68 -17.14
CA LEU A 200 1.69 5.75 -16.13
C LEU A 200 2.38 7.03 -16.64
N ARG A 201 3.49 6.91 -17.36
CA ARG A 201 4.20 8.07 -17.94
C ARG A 201 3.34 8.82 -18.96
N ALA A 202 2.76 8.12 -19.92
CA ALA A 202 1.86 8.72 -20.91
C ALA A 202 0.62 9.35 -20.25
N ALA A 203 0.07 8.72 -19.21
CA ALA A 203 -1.02 9.27 -18.43
C ALA A 203 -0.62 10.55 -17.68
N ASN A 204 0.57 10.56 -17.07
CA ASN A 204 1.12 11.74 -16.40
C ASN A 204 1.32 12.92 -17.36
N ASP A 205 1.86 12.68 -18.55
CA ASP A 205 2.03 13.72 -19.57
C ASP A 205 0.70 14.31 -20.01
N SER A 206 -0.33 13.46 -20.18
CA SER A 206 -1.69 13.91 -20.44
C SER A 206 -2.26 14.73 -19.29
N LEU A 207 -2.06 14.32 -18.03
CA LEU A 207 -2.53 15.07 -16.88
C LEU A 207 -1.83 16.43 -16.79
N ARG A 208 -0.51 16.49 -16.94
CA ARG A 208 0.26 17.74 -16.93
C ARG A 208 -0.21 18.71 -18.00
N LYS A 209 -0.46 18.21 -19.21
CA LYS A 209 -0.93 19.05 -20.33
C LYS A 209 -2.30 19.68 -20.09
N ASN A 210 -3.22 18.94 -19.46
CA ASN A 210 -4.62 19.37 -19.34
C ASN A 210 -4.98 19.95 -17.96
N TRP A 211 -4.24 19.59 -16.91
CA TRP A 211 -4.55 19.84 -15.51
C TRP A 211 -3.33 20.22 -14.67
N GLY A 212 -2.19 20.55 -15.30
CA GLY A 212 -0.92 20.77 -14.61
C GLY A 212 -0.95 21.85 -13.54
N GLU A 213 -1.81 22.86 -13.66
CA GLU A 213 -2.00 23.92 -12.65
C GLU A 213 -2.57 23.40 -11.31
N TYR A 214 -3.20 22.22 -11.33
CA TYR A 214 -3.76 21.57 -10.15
C TYR A 214 -2.90 20.40 -9.64
N MET A 215 -1.82 20.05 -10.34
CA MET A 215 -0.91 18.97 -9.96
C MET A 215 0.20 19.47 -9.05
N THR A 216 0.74 18.56 -8.27
CA THR A 216 1.94 18.74 -7.43
C THR A 216 3.17 18.09 -8.04
#